data_AF-A0A9W6BQI8-F1
#
_entry.id   AF-A0A9W6BQI8-F1
#
_cell.length_a   1.000
_cell.length_b   1.000
_cell.length_c   1.000
_cell.angle_alpha   90.00
_cell.angle_beta   90.00
_cell.angle_gamma   90.00
#
_symmetry.space_group_name_H-M   'P 1'
#
loop_
_entity.id
_entity.type
_entity.pdbx_description
1 polymer ?
#
loop_
_entity_poly.entity_id
_entity_poly.type
_entity_poly.pdbx_seq_one_letter_code
_entity_poly.pdbx_strand_id
1 'polypeptide(L)'
;MATMLAQRQTAFAGVRVSAKAPVLVAARSRQAVKAQALFGFGGNKAPAAGAATQYMICIDCGYIYDGSQEFKSLPGSYKCPVCSSPKNRFKAYKGTDVKGKPNNAPATMKKRKDEKKW
;
A
#
# COMPACT_ATOMS: atom_id res chain seq x y z
N MET A 1 51.18 -53.51 18.37
CA MET A 1 49.76 -53.87 18.14
C MET A 1 49.42 -53.40 16.73
N ALA A 2 49.01 -54.34 15.88
CA ALA A 2 49.06 -54.26 14.43
C ALA A 2 47.71 -53.89 13.78
N THR A 3 47.80 -53.15 12.66
CA THR A 3 47.05 -53.24 11.38
C THR A 3 45.52 -53.26 11.33
N MET A 4 44.98 -52.55 10.32
CA MET A 4 43.93 -52.93 9.32
C MET A 4 43.14 -51.64 8.96
N LEU A 5 43.39 -50.92 7.86
CA LEU A 5 43.07 -51.15 6.44
C LEU A 5 41.61 -51.48 6.07
N ALA A 6 41.20 -50.88 4.94
CA ALA A 6 40.11 -51.22 3.99
C ALA A 6 38.75 -50.53 4.24
N GLN A 7 38.32 -49.56 3.43
CA GLN A 7 37.97 -49.61 1.99
C GLN A 7 36.79 -50.53 1.69
N ARG A 8 35.63 -49.95 1.40
CA ARG A 8 34.56 -50.60 0.62
C ARG A 8 33.83 -49.60 -0.29
N GLN A 9 34.33 -49.55 -1.52
CA GLN A 9 33.54 -49.38 -2.75
C GLN A 9 32.52 -50.57 -2.79
N THR A 10 31.37 -50.61 -3.44
CA THR A 10 30.84 -50.15 -4.75
C THR A 10 29.35 -50.52 -4.73
N ALA A 11 28.49 -49.85 -5.50
CA ALA A 11 27.57 -50.54 -6.41
C ALA A 11 26.75 -49.51 -7.22
N PHE A 12 27.16 -49.34 -8.46
CA PHE A 12 26.27 -48.92 -9.54
C PHE A 12 25.24 -50.03 -9.79
N ALA A 13 23.96 -49.67 -9.87
CA ALA A 13 22.95 -50.49 -10.54
C ALA A 13 21.93 -49.55 -11.17
N GLY A 14 22.08 -49.34 -12.49
CA GLY A 14 21.14 -48.57 -13.27
C GLY A 14 19.81 -49.29 -13.44
N VAL A 15 18.75 -48.51 -13.65
CA VAL A 15 17.56 -48.97 -14.36
C VAL A 15 17.26 -47.94 -15.43
N ARG A 16 17.57 -48.29 -16.68
CA ARG A 16 16.93 -47.69 -17.84
C ARG A 16 15.61 -48.39 -18.05
N VAL A 17 14.50 -47.67 -18.07
CA VAL A 17 13.32 -48.06 -18.85
C VAL A 17 12.68 -46.81 -19.43
N SER A 18 12.96 -46.58 -20.71
CA SER A 18 12.05 -45.87 -21.61
C SER A 18 11.03 -46.90 -22.09
N ALA A 19 9.74 -46.64 -21.92
CA ALA A 19 8.71 -46.97 -22.92
C ALA A 19 7.29 -46.60 -22.44
N LYS A 20 6.52 -46.15 -23.44
CA LYS A 20 5.05 -46.16 -23.57
C LYS A 20 4.28 -45.03 -22.91
N ALA A 21 4.01 -44.03 -23.74
CA ALA A 21 2.78 -43.26 -23.68
C ALA A 21 1.56 -44.17 -23.91
N PRO A 22 0.51 -44.05 -23.08
CA PRO A 22 -0.85 -44.28 -23.52
C PRO A 22 -1.61 -42.94 -23.57
N VAL A 23 -2.10 -42.67 -24.78
CA VAL A 23 -3.46 -42.27 -25.10
C VAL A 23 -4.07 -41.14 -24.27
N LEU A 24 -4.18 -40.00 -24.96
CA LEU A 24 -5.15 -38.93 -24.76
C LEU A 24 -6.47 -39.43 -24.13
N VAL A 25 -6.64 -39.18 -22.84
CA VAL A 25 -7.98 -38.96 -22.28
C VAL A 25 -8.02 -37.50 -21.90
N ALA A 26 -8.79 -36.74 -22.67
CA ALA A 26 -9.15 -35.37 -22.39
C ALA A 26 -9.79 -35.29 -20.99
N ALA A 27 -8.97 -35.05 -19.96
CA ALA A 27 -9.45 -34.59 -18.68
C ALA A 27 -9.85 -33.12 -18.87
N ARG A 28 -11.10 -32.97 -19.32
CA ARG A 28 -11.88 -31.73 -19.39
C ARG A 28 -11.36 -30.76 -18.35
N SER A 29 -10.82 -29.64 -18.82
CA SER A 29 -10.55 -28.51 -17.97
C SER A 29 -11.80 -28.28 -17.13
N ARG A 30 -11.68 -28.43 -15.82
CA ARG A 30 -12.58 -27.72 -14.91
C ARG A 30 -12.16 -26.27 -15.04
N GLN A 31 -12.52 -25.66 -16.17
CA GLN A 31 -12.72 -24.23 -16.26
C GLN A 31 -13.69 -23.97 -15.13
N ALA A 32 -13.16 -23.52 -14.00
CA ALA A 32 -13.93 -22.81 -13.02
C ALA A 32 -14.44 -21.59 -13.79
N VAL A 33 -15.60 -21.75 -14.42
CA VAL A 33 -16.47 -20.67 -14.84
C VAL A 33 -16.83 -19.97 -13.54
N LYS A 34 -15.94 -19.05 -13.13
CA LYS A 34 -16.23 -18.13 -12.05
C LYS A 34 -17.32 -17.25 -12.64
N ALA A 35 -18.55 -17.67 -12.31
CA ALA A 35 -19.78 -17.11 -12.80
C ALA A 35 -19.67 -15.59 -12.79
N GLN A 36 -19.98 -15.00 -13.95
CA GLN A 36 -20.17 -13.58 -14.12
C GLN A 36 -21.33 -13.19 -13.21
N ALA A 37 -20.98 -12.78 -11.99
CA ALA A 37 -21.92 -12.21 -11.05
C ALA A 37 -22.19 -10.78 -11.55
N LEU A 38 -23.15 -10.69 -12.48
CA LEU A 38 -23.78 -9.47 -12.95
C LEU A 38 -24.65 -8.89 -11.83
N PHE A 39 -24.04 -8.57 -10.69
CA PHE A 39 -24.64 -7.74 -9.64
C PHE A 39 -24.12 -6.33 -9.84
N GLY A 40 -24.80 -5.57 -10.70
CA GLY A 40 -24.71 -4.13 -10.68
C GLY A 40 -25.32 -3.60 -9.39
N PHE A 41 -24.49 -3.32 -8.38
CA PHE A 41 -24.63 -2.19 -7.45
C PHE A 41 -23.42 -2.17 -6.49
N GLY A 42 -22.30 -1.64 -6.95
CA GLY A 42 -21.08 -1.60 -6.13
C GLY A 42 -19.90 -1.06 -6.90
N GLY A 43 -20.11 0.06 -7.60
CA GLY A 43 -19.00 0.80 -8.18
C GLY A 43 -18.00 1.08 -7.07
N ASN A 44 -16.79 0.55 -7.21
CA ASN A 44 -15.63 1.09 -6.54
C ASN A 44 -15.46 2.50 -7.08
N LYS A 45 -16.21 3.43 -6.49
CA LYS A 45 -15.98 4.85 -6.59
C LYS A 45 -14.61 5.02 -5.94
N ALA A 46 -13.55 4.94 -6.77
CA ALA A 46 -12.29 5.57 -6.45
C ALA A 46 -12.65 6.92 -5.84
N PRO A 47 -12.15 7.27 -4.63
CA PRO A 47 -12.65 8.43 -3.92
C PRO A 47 -12.58 9.61 -4.87
N ALA A 48 -13.76 10.11 -5.23
CA ALA A 48 -13.91 11.18 -6.19
C ALA A 48 -12.98 12.30 -5.74
N ALA A 49 -12.03 12.64 -6.60
CA ALA A 49 -11.11 13.77 -6.43
C ALA A 49 -11.86 15.11 -6.59
N GLY A 50 -12.98 15.25 -5.88
CA GLY A 50 -13.91 16.36 -5.96
C GLY A 50 -14.80 16.34 -4.72
N ALA A 51 -14.55 17.30 -3.82
CA ALA A 51 -15.31 17.61 -2.61
C ALA A 51 -15.14 16.70 -1.37
N ALA A 52 -14.00 16.02 -1.21
CA ALA A 52 -13.53 15.65 0.14
C ALA A 52 -13.04 16.93 0.84
N THR A 53 -13.37 17.11 2.12
CA THR A 53 -12.83 18.17 3.01
C THR A 53 -11.35 18.35 2.71
N GLN A 54 -10.97 19.48 2.10
CA GLN A 54 -9.60 19.68 1.60
C GLN A 54 -8.70 19.94 2.81
N TYR A 55 -8.08 18.88 3.32
CA TYR A 55 -7.06 18.99 4.36
C TYR A 55 -5.94 19.90 3.86
N MET A 56 -5.60 20.92 4.65
CA MET A 56 -4.52 21.85 4.31
C MET A 56 -3.37 21.69 5.28
N ILE A 57 -2.18 21.41 4.75
CA ILE A 57 -0.97 21.18 5.52
C ILE A 57 -0.07 22.42 5.52
N CYS A 58 0.43 22.81 6.69
CA CYS A 58 1.44 23.83 6.84
C CYS A 58 2.83 23.26 6.48
N ILE A 59 3.53 23.86 5.52
CA ILE A 59 4.85 23.37 5.07
C ILE A 59 5.98 23.56 6.10
N ASP A 60 5.79 24.48 7.06
CA ASP A 60 6.84 24.84 8.03
C ASP A 60 6.90 23.84 9.19
N CYS A 61 5.73 23.41 9.68
CA CYS A 61 5.62 22.54 10.85
C CYS A 61 4.91 21.21 10.60
N GLY A 62 4.16 21.06 9.49
CA GLY A 62 3.39 19.85 9.19
C GLY A 62 1.96 19.82 9.75
N TYR A 63 1.43 20.94 10.26
CA TYR A 63 0.07 21.05 10.80
C TYR A 63 -0.97 20.77 9.74
N ILE A 64 -1.90 19.84 9.96
CA ILE A 64 -3.07 19.68 9.09
C ILE A 64 -4.26 20.38 9.72
N TYR A 65 -4.81 21.31 8.96
CA TYR A 65 -6.11 21.92 9.18
C TYR A 65 -7.21 20.94 8.74
N ASP A 66 -8.17 20.73 9.63
CA ASP A 66 -9.24 19.73 9.54
C ASP A 66 -10.45 20.17 8.71
N GLY A 67 -10.42 21.39 8.16
CA GLY A 67 -11.44 21.84 7.20
C GLY A 67 -12.78 22.22 7.84
N SER A 68 -12.79 22.63 9.12
CA SER A 68 -14.02 23.10 9.79
C SER A 68 -14.71 24.26 9.03
N GLN A 69 -13.92 25.05 8.31
CA GLN A 69 -14.38 26.08 7.38
C GLN A 69 -13.51 26.00 6.12
N GLU A 70 -14.08 26.34 4.96
CA GLU A 70 -13.34 26.40 3.70
C GLU A 70 -12.10 27.28 3.85
N PHE A 71 -10.93 26.75 3.50
CA PHE A 71 -9.67 27.46 3.76
C PHE A 71 -9.61 28.79 2.99
N LYS A 72 -10.29 28.91 1.85
CA LYS A 72 -10.36 30.17 1.10
C LYS A 72 -11.11 31.26 1.85
N SER A 73 -12.15 30.92 2.60
CA SER A 73 -12.98 31.85 3.36
C SER A 73 -12.33 32.33 4.67
N LEU A 74 -11.27 31.66 5.15
CA LEU A 74 -10.52 32.12 6.31
C LEU A 74 -9.93 33.53 6.07
N PRO A 75 -9.95 34.43 7.07
CA PRO A 75 -9.30 35.72 6.95
C PRO A 75 -7.80 35.56 6.66
N GLY A 76 -7.22 36.49 5.91
CA GLY A 76 -5.77 36.50 5.62
C GLY A 76 -4.89 36.59 6.86
N SER A 77 -5.47 37.01 7.99
CA SER A 77 -4.84 37.06 9.31
C SER A 77 -4.65 35.68 9.96
N TYR A 78 -5.21 34.61 9.41
CA TYR A 78 -5.03 33.27 9.95
C TYR A 78 -3.55 32.86 9.99
N LYS A 79 -3.10 32.43 11.16
CA LYS A 79 -1.75 31.90 11.41
C LYS A 79 -1.84 30.44 11.85
N CYS A 80 -0.81 29.67 11.51
CA CYS A 80 -0.69 28.30 12.02
C CYS A 80 -0.62 28.32 13.56
N PRO A 81 -1.43 27.54 14.29
CA PRO A 81 -1.44 27.56 15.76
C PRO A 81 -0.18 26.94 16.38
N VAL A 82 0.65 26.25 15.60
CA VAL A 82 1.86 25.57 16.09
C VAL A 82 3.12 26.41 15.86
N CYS A 83 3.21 27.11 14.71
CA CYS A 83 4.44 27.81 14.30
C CYS A 83 4.24 29.27 13.89
N SER A 84 3.02 29.79 13.98
CA SER A 84 2.69 31.17 13.62
C SER A 84 2.92 31.55 12.15
N SER A 85 3.19 30.58 11.27
CA SER A 85 3.30 30.82 9.83
C SER A 85 2.02 31.40 9.23
N PRO A 86 2.11 32.31 8.24
CA PRO A 86 0.94 32.87 7.58
C PRO A 86 0.20 31.82 6.74
N LYS A 87 -1.08 32.09 6.48
CA LYS A 87 -1.97 31.30 5.62
C LYS A 87 -1.34 30.90 4.27
N ASN A 88 -0.50 31.76 3.69
CA ASN A 88 0.17 31.53 2.39
C ASN A 88 1.15 30.34 2.40
N ARG A 89 1.56 29.85 3.58
CA ARG A 89 2.44 28.68 3.74
C ARG A 89 1.68 27.36 3.79
N PHE A 90 0.36 27.38 3.73
CA PHE A 90 -0.46 26.17 3.68
C PHE A 90 -0.61 25.67 2.25
N LYS A 91 -0.60 24.35 2.07
CA LYS A 91 -0.79 23.66 0.80
C LYS A 91 -1.81 22.54 0.93
N ALA A 92 -2.33 22.08 -0.20
CA ALA A 92 -3.23 20.93 -0.23
C ALA A 92 -2.50 19.68 0.28
N TYR A 93 -3.13 18.97 1.20
CA TYR A 93 -2.58 17.75 1.75
C TYR A 93 -2.65 16.62 0.73
N LYS A 94 -1.52 15.95 0.48
CA LYS A 94 -1.43 14.84 -0.50
C LYS A 94 -1.30 13.46 0.14
N GLY A 95 -1.26 13.39 1.48
CA GLY A 95 -1.10 12.12 2.19
C GLY A 95 -2.42 11.35 2.35
N THR A 96 -2.30 10.03 2.52
CA THR A 96 -3.43 9.11 2.74
C THR A 96 -3.57 8.65 4.20
N ASP A 97 -2.71 9.15 5.10
CA ASP A 97 -2.67 8.74 6.51
C ASP A 97 -3.76 9.38 7.39
N VAL A 98 -4.44 10.42 6.90
CA VAL A 98 -5.56 11.03 7.62
C VAL A 98 -6.87 10.40 7.17
N LYS A 99 -7.41 9.50 8.00
CA LYS A 99 -8.75 8.93 7.87
C LYS A 99 -9.65 9.52 8.95
N GLY A 100 -10.15 10.73 8.73
CA GLY A 100 -10.96 11.49 9.70
C GLY A 100 -10.17 12.63 10.36
N LYS A 101 -10.33 12.84 11.67
CA LYS A 101 -9.67 13.97 12.34
C LYS A 101 -8.14 13.83 12.27
N PRO A 102 -7.40 14.82 11.73
CA PRO A 102 -5.95 14.75 11.63
C PRO A 102 -5.31 14.74 13.01
N ASN A 103 -4.40 13.80 13.24
CA ASN A 103 -3.57 13.77 14.44
C ASN A 103 -2.43 14.79 14.29
N ASN A 104 -2.49 15.89 15.02
CA ASN A 104 -1.47 16.95 15.03
C ASN A 104 -0.42 16.81 16.16
N ALA A 105 -0.19 15.60 16.67
CA ALA A 105 0.92 15.31 17.58
C ALA A 105 2.29 15.64 16.94
N PRO A 106 3.27 16.14 17.71
CA PRO A 106 4.55 16.62 17.16
C PRO A 106 5.30 15.56 16.33
N ALA A 107 5.22 14.28 16.72
CA ALA A 107 5.84 13.18 15.98
C ALA A 107 5.23 12.97 14.58
N THR A 108 3.90 13.01 14.46
CA THR A 108 3.21 12.81 13.16
C THR A 108 3.43 14.00 12.23
N MET A 109 3.53 15.21 12.80
CA MET A 109 3.79 16.47 12.11
C MET A 109 5.18 16.44 11.49
N LYS A 110 6.19 16.05 12.28
CA LYS A 110 7.56 15.85 11.82
C LYS A 110 7.63 14.81 10.69
N LYS A 111 6.98 13.66 10.85
CA LYS A 111 6.93 12.61 9.81
C LYS A 111 6.34 13.13 8.50
N ARG A 112 5.19 13.82 8.54
CA ARG A 112 4.58 14.42 7.35
C ARG A 112 5.45 15.50 6.70
N LYS A 113 6.21 16.23 7.51
CA LYS A 113 7.18 17.23 7.05
C LYS A 113 8.37 16.62 6.34
N ASP A 114 8.97 15.61 6.96
CA ASP A 114 10.11 14.89 6.41
C ASP A 114 9.73 14.15 5.11
N GLU A 115 8.48 13.64 5.04
CA GLU A 115 7.90 13.00 3.84
C GLU A 115 7.36 14.00 2.79
N LYS A 116 7.36 15.31 3.06
CA LYS A 116 6.84 16.37 2.17
C LYS A 116 5.44 16.06 1.60
N LYS A 117 4.47 15.76 2.46
CA LYS A 117 3.09 15.41 2.06
C LYS A 117 2.22 16.60 1.62
N TRP A 118 2.78 17.51 0.80
CA TRP A 118 2.15 18.71 0.24
C TRP A 118 2.47 18.97 -1.24
#